data_AF-A0A540KD49-F1
#
_entry.id   AF-A0A540KD49-F1
#
_cell.length_a   1.000
_cell.length_b   1.000
_cell.length_c   1.000
_cell.angle_alpha   90.00
_cell.angle_beta   90.00
_cell.angle_gamma   90.00
#
_symmetry.space_group_name_H-M   'P 1'
#
loop_
_entity.id
_entity.type
_entity.pdbx_description
1 polymer ?
#
loop_
_entity_poly.entity_id
_entity_poly.type
_entity_poly.pdbx_seq_one_letter_code
_entity_poly.pdbx_strand_id
1 'polypeptide(L)'
;MAGVHEKNNVAASAAEDNLAGSSRSGGPLRSENSYRWNPRDEPLVHEPAARQPPVLTYPPPTPDPRLFNPQQMRFLFQKKLQNSDVKANGRIVVPKREAESHFPVLVSKERGLWLHLDDMDYMQVWTVRFRFWPNERSRMYILDHTSEPKL
;
A
#
# COMPACT_ATOMS: atom_id res chain seq x y z
N MET A 1 -51.48 13.85 -21.82
CA MET A 1 -50.78 12.55 -21.83
C MET A 1 -50.29 12.29 -23.24
N ALA A 2 -49.11 11.70 -23.44
CA ALA A 2 -48.48 11.58 -24.75
C ALA A 2 -47.95 10.16 -24.99
N GLY A 3 -47.95 9.75 -26.27
CA GLY A 3 -47.07 8.73 -26.86
C GLY A 3 -47.08 7.33 -26.25
N VAL A 4 -47.69 6.37 -26.95
CA VAL A 4 -47.45 4.93 -26.74
C VAL A 4 -46.80 4.38 -28.00
N HIS A 5 -45.64 3.70 -27.86
CA HIS A 5 -45.24 2.52 -28.65
C HIS A 5 -43.78 2.15 -28.33
N GLU A 6 -43.58 1.07 -27.58
CA GLU A 6 -42.29 0.36 -27.50
C GLU A 6 -42.47 -1.04 -28.10
N LYS A 7 -41.51 -1.50 -28.89
CA LYS A 7 -41.65 -2.73 -29.70
C LYS A 7 -40.79 -3.86 -29.12
N ASN A 8 -41.47 -4.93 -28.71
CA ASN A 8 -40.84 -6.19 -28.33
C ASN A 8 -40.04 -6.80 -29.50
N ASN A 9 -39.01 -7.58 -29.19
CA ASN A 9 -38.42 -8.53 -30.13
C ASN A 9 -38.00 -9.82 -29.38
N VAL A 10 -38.21 -10.99 -29.99
CA VAL A 10 -38.11 -12.33 -29.36
C VAL A 10 -37.64 -13.34 -30.42
N ALA A 11 -37.07 -14.49 -29.98
CA ALA A 11 -36.64 -15.66 -30.76
C ALA A 11 -35.24 -15.57 -31.43
N ALA A 12 -34.48 -16.67 -31.65
CA ALA A 12 -34.50 -18.00 -31.01
C ALA A 12 -33.22 -18.85 -31.29
N SER A 13 -32.83 -19.65 -30.29
CA SER A 13 -32.36 -21.06 -30.30
C SER A 13 -31.69 -21.74 -31.53
N ALA A 14 -30.45 -22.22 -31.33
CA ALA A 14 -29.89 -23.53 -31.74
C ALA A 14 -28.63 -23.81 -30.86
N ALA A 15 -28.21 -24.99 -30.37
CA ALA A 15 -28.30 -26.41 -30.82
C ALA A 15 -27.36 -26.70 -32.03
N GLU A 16 -26.56 -27.78 -32.17
CA GLU A 16 -26.31 -29.08 -31.47
C GLU A 16 -24.81 -29.48 -31.65
N ASP A 17 -24.17 -30.50 -31.06
CA ASP A 17 -24.07 -31.02 -29.68
C ASP A 17 -22.78 -31.93 -29.57
N ASN A 18 -22.60 -32.73 -28.50
CA ASN A 18 -21.39 -33.49 -28.14
C ASN A 18 -21.40 -34.97 -28.60
N LEU A 19 -20.21 -35.59 -28.87
CA LEU A 19 -19.81 -36.89 -28.27
C LEU A 19 -18.39 -37.39 -28.66
N ALA A 20 -17.87 -38.28 -27.81
CA ALA A 20 -16.48 -38.75 -27.66
C ALA A 20 -15.85 -39.61 -28.79
N GLY A 21 -14.51 -39.77 -28.78
CA GLY A 21 -13.78 -40.58 -29.77
C GLY A 21 -12.32 -41.00 -29.47
N SER A 22 -12.12 -41.96 -28.54
CA SER A 22 -10.98 -42.90 -28.47
C SER A 22 -9.55 -42.43 -28.09
N SER A 23 -8.81 -43.33 -27.41
CA SER A 23 -7.43 -43.13 -26.92
C SER A 23 -6.39 -43.88 -27.77
N ARG A 24 -5.13 -43.40 -27.80
CA ARG A 24 -3.94 -44.27 -27.90
C ARG A 24 -2.67 -43.58 -27.40
N SER A 25 -1.72 -44.39 -26.94
CA SER A 25 -0.53 -43.97 -26.19
C SER A 25 0.73 -43.82 -27.05
N GLY A 26 1.58 -42.85 -26.68
CA GLY A 26 2.92 -42.66 -27.25
C GLY A 26 3.76 -41.75 -26.37
N GLY A 27 4.72 -42.31 -25.62
CA GLY A 27 5.64 -41.55 -24.77
C GLY A 27 6.94 -41.21 -25.52
N PRO A 28 7.47 -39.97 -25.45
CA PRO A 28 8.76 -39.64 -26.04
C PRO A 28 9.93 -40.23 -25.24
N LEU A 29 10.96 -40.75 -25.93
CA LEU A 29 12.25 -41.05 -25.31
C LEU A 29 12.87 -39.76 -24.75
N ARG A 30 13.35 -39.81 -23.51
CA ARG A 30 14.31 -38.82 -23.00
C ARG A 30 15.69 -39.14 -23.59
N SER A 31 16.28 -38.20 -24.33
CA SER A 31 17.70 -38.23 -24.65
C SER A 31 18.52 -37.70 -23.46
N GLU A 32 19.49 -38.48 -22.99
CA GLU A 32 20.43 -38.06 -21.96
C GLU A 32 21.55 -37.20 -22.56
N ASN A 33 21.24 -35.94 -22.86
CA ASN A 33 22.27 -34.95 -23.18
C ASN A 33 23.05 -34.59 -21.90
N SER A 34 24.21 -35.24 -21.74
CA SER A 34 25.15 -34.99 -20.66
C SER A 34 25.62 -33.53 -20.61
N TYR A 35 25.31 -32.83 -19.53
CA TYR A 35 25.73 -31.44 -19.31
C TYR A 35 27.20 -31.39 -18.87
N ARG A 36 28.12 -31.37 -19.85
CA ARG A 36 29.54 -31.13 -19.60
C ARG A 36 29.76 -29.68 -19.15
N TRP A 37 29.77 -29.47 -17.84
CA TRP A 37 29.90 -28.15 -17.22
C TRP A 37 31.19 -27.42 -17.69
N ASN A 38 31.04 -26.15 -18.07
CA ASN A 38 32.08 -25.36 -18.72
C ASN A 38 32.38 -24.11 -17.87
N PRO A 39 33.58 -23.98 -17.24
CA PRO A 39 33.90 -22.93 -16.25
C PRO A 39 33.98 -21.47 -16.78
N ARG A 40 33.38 -21.17 -17.93
CA ARG A 40 33.27 -19.82 -18.51
C ARG A 40 31.83 -19.40 -18.78
N ASP A 41 30.87 -20.31 -18.62
CA ASP A 41 29.45 -20.00 -18.67
C ASP A 41 29.00 -19.48 -17.29
N GLU A 42 29.69 -18.44 -16.81
CA GLU A 42 29.29 -17.63 -15.64
C GLU A 42 27.94 -16.96 -15.98
N PRO A 43 26.82 -17.34 -15.35
CA PRO A 43 25.58 -16.64 -15.56
C PRO A 43 25.73 -15.27 -14.89
N LEU A 44 25.69 -14.19 -15.68
CA LEU A 44 25.59 -12.82 -15.15
C LEU A 44 24.53 -12.80 -14.05
N VAL A 45 24.97 -12.62 -12.81
CA VAL A 45 24.15 -12.97 -11.65
C VAL A 45 22.84 -12.19 -11.70
N HIS A 46 21.74 -12.93 -11.82
CA HIS A 46 20.41 -12.40 -11.60
C HIS A 46 20.32 -12.06 -10.10
N GLU A 47 20.78 -10.87 -9.73
CA GLU A 47 20.75 -10.39 -8.36
C GLU A 47 19.30 -10.49 -7.86
N PRO A 48 19.01 -11.32 -6.84
CA PRO A 48 17.64 -11.70 -6.50
C PRO A 48 16.93 -10.53 -5.79
N ALA A 49 16.39 -9.63 -6.61
CA ALA A 49 15.57 -8.46 -6.28
C ALA A 49 15.94 -7.83 -4.92
N ALA A 50 17.17 -7.28 -4.85
CA ALA A 50 17.91 -6.98 -3.61
C ALA A 50 17.06 -6.49 -2.42
N ARG A 51 16.66 -7.46 -1.58
CA ARG A 51 16.15 -7.32 -0.21
C ARG A 51 15.29 -6.06 0.03
N GLN A 52 14.29 -5.79 -0.82
CA GLN A 52 13.25 -4.83 -0.41
C GLN A 52 12.55 -5.41 0.83
N PRO A 53 12.60 -4.75 2.00
CA PRO A 53 11.89 -5.25 3.18
C PRO A 53 10.39 -5.26 2.87
N PRO A 54 9.65 -6.30 3.29
CA PRO A 54 8.25 -6.44 2.97
C PRO A 54 7.49 -5.16 3.37
N VAL A 55 6.59 -4.71 2.50
CA VAL A 55 5.85 -3.47 2.72
C VAL A 55 5.08 -3.61 4.04
N LEU A 56 5.33 -2.69 4.98
CA LEU A 56 4.57 -2.58 6.23
C LEU A 56 3.16 -2.05 5.92
N THR A 57 2.33 -2.94 5.35
CA THR A 57 0.89 -2.76 5.13
C THR A 57 0.14 -2.60 6.45
N TYR A 58 0.66 -3.22 7.50
CA TYR A 58 0.21 -3.11 8.89
C TYR A 58 1.05 -2.06 9.65
N PRO A 59 0.50 -1.44 10.71
CA PRO A 59 1.30 -0.66 11.65
C PRO A 59 2.39 -1.54 12.30
N PRO A 60 3.59 -1.01 12.55
CA PRO A 60 4.55 -1.65 13.45
C PRO A 60 3.98 -1.70 14.89
N PRO A 61 4.42 -2.65 15.72
CA PRO A 61 4.06 -2.67 17.15
C PRO A 61 4.39 -1.33 17.80
N THR A 62 3.45 -0.79 18.57
CA THR A 62 3.68 0.42 19.36
C THR A 62 4.69 0.12 20.48
N PRO A 63 5.80 0.88 20.60
CA PRO A 63 6.78 0.69 21.67
C PRO A 63 6.26 1.26 23.00
N ASP A 64 6.93 0.90 24.10
CA ASP A 64 6.63 1.44 25.42
C ASP A 64 6.80 2.98 25.48
N PRO A 65 5.92 3.73 26.18
CA PRO A 65 6.05 5.17 26.36
C PRO A 65 7.37 5.58 27.02
N ARG A 66 8.05 6.56 26.43
CA ARG A 66 9.39 6.97 26.88
C ARG A 66 9.32 8.22 27.75
N LEU A 67 10.07 8.23 28.85
CA LEU A 67 10.32 9.45 29.61
C LEU A 67 11.15 10.42 28.76
N PHE A 68 10.52 11.49 28.27
CA PHE A 68 11.18 12.53 27.49
C PHE A 68 11.88 13.56 28.39
N ASN A 69 13.03 14.07 27.93
CA ASN A 69 13.67 15.23 28.54
C ASN A 69 13.31 16.48 27.72
N PRO A 70 12.52 17.44 28.26
CA PRO A 70 12.13 18.65 27.54
C PRO A 70 13.31 19.47 26.98
N GLN A 71 14.48 19.42 27.63
CA GLN A 71 15.69 20.14 27.19
C GLN A 71 16.33 19.54 25.91
N GLN A 72 15.97 18.30 25.56
CA GLN A 72 16.42 17.62 24.34
C GLN A 72 15.40 17.72 23.20
N MET A 73 14.23 18.33 23.45
CA MET A 73 13.18 18.51 22.46
C MET A 73 13.32 19.85 21.74
N ARG A 74 12.90 19.90 20.47
CA ARG A 74 12.82 21.13 19.67
C ARG A 74 11.43 21.22 19.06
N PHE A 75 10.77 22.37 19.25
CA PHE A 75 9.54 22.69 18.54
C PHE A 75 9.77 22.64 17.01
N LEU A 76 8.88 21.94 16.29
CA LEU A 76 8.93 21.86 14.84
C LEU A 76 7.84 22.76 14.23
N PHE A 77 6.56 22.44 14.49
CA PHE A 77 5.42 23.20 14.00
C PHE A 77 4.20 23.03 14.92
N GLN A 78 3.18 23.86 14.73
CA GLN A 78 1.86 23.72 15.35
C GLN A 78 0.76 23.70 14.27
N LYS A 79 -0.24 22.84 14.43
CA LYS A 79 -1.45 22.76 13.59
C LYS A 79 -2.68 23.06 14.43
N LYS A 80 -3.39 24.15 14.14
CA LYS A 80 -4.76 24.35 14.66
C LYS A 80 -5.71 23.40 13.92
N LEU A 81 -6.27 22.42 14.62
CA LEU A 81 -7.19 21.44 14.06
C LEU A 81 -8.44 22.13 13.45
N GLN A 82 -8.92 21.55 12.36
CA GLN A 82 -10.12 21.95 11.64
C GLN A 82 -11.23 20.91 11.81
N ASN A 83 -12.48 21.26 11.50
CA ASN A 83 -13.63 20.34 11.56
C ASN A 83 -13.51 19.10 10.65
N SER A 84 -12.53 19.08 9.72
CA SER A 84 -12.15 17.91 8.93
C SER A 84 -11.18 16.97 9.64
N ASP A 85 -10.31 17.53 10.50
CA ASP A 85 -9.21 16.81 11.16
C ASP A 85 -9.69 15.96 12.35
N VAL A 86 -10.79 16.37 12.98
CA VAL A 86 -11.41 15.72 14.17
C VAL A 86 -12.58 14.79 13.82
N LYS A 87 -12.64 14.30 12.57
CA LYS A 87 -13.68 13.35 12.14
C LYS A 87 -13.28 11.90 12.45
N ALA A 88 -14.27 11.02 12.53
CA ALA A 88 -14.10 9.56 12.68
C ALA A 88 -13.33 8.86 11.52
N ASN A 89 -12.79 9.61 10.55
CA ASN A 89 -11.85 9.10 9.56
C ASN A 89 -10.40 9.04 10.09
N GLY A 90 -10.09 9.67 11.23
CA GLY A 90 -8.77 9.65 11.87
C GLY A 90 -7.66 10.22 10.98
N ARG A 91 -7.89 11.39 10.36
CA ARG A 91 -6.94 12.05 9.45
C ARG A 91 -6.71 13.52 9.79
N ILE A 92 -5.47 13.90 10.08
CA ILE A 92 -5.07 15.31 10.26
C ILE A 92 -4.28 15.79 9.04
N VAL A 93 -4.69 16.89 8.41
CA VAL A 93 -3.95 17.50 7.29
C VAL A 93 -2.75 18.31 7.82
N VAL A 94 -1.54 17.95 7.43
CA VAL A 94 -0.30 18.64 7.80
C VAL A 94 -0.06 19.82 6.84
N PRO A 95 0.28 21.03 7.31
CA PRO A 95 0.56 22.15 6.40
C PRO A 95 1.79 21.84 5.54
N LYS A 96 1.70 22.07 4.22
CA LYS A 96 2.69 21.61 3.23
C LYS A 96 4.14 21.99 3.58
N ARG A 97 4.37 23.25 3.95
CA ARG A 97 5.71 23.77 4.30
C ARG A 97 6.34 22.97 5.45
N GLU A 98 5.57 22.71 6.50
CA GLU A 98 6.04 22.00 7.70
C GLU A 98 6.27 20.52 7.41
N ALA A 99 5.38 19.91 6.60
CA ALA A 99 5.56 18.54 6.11
C ALA A 99 6.88 18.38 5.33
N GLU A 100 7.20 19.32 4.45
CA GLU A 100 8.39 19.27 3.58
C GLU A 100 9.68 19.75 4.29
N SER A 101 9.55 20.45 5.43
CA SER A 101 10.70 20.94 6.22
C SER A 101 11.08 20.02 7.39
N HIS A 102 10.15 19.21 7.91
CA HIS A 102 10.31 18.54 9.20
C HIS A 102 10.01 17.04 9.21
N PHE A 103 9.41 16.48 8.16
CA PHE A 103 9.15 15.03 8.06
C PHE A 103 10.08 14.36 7.02
N PRO A 104 10.33 13.04 7.14
CA PRO A 104 11.11 12.30 6.14
C PRO A 104 10.49 12.37 4.74
N VAL A 105 11.35 12.55 3.72
CA VAL A 105 10.93 12.73 2.33
C VAL A 105 10.21 11.49 1.79
N LEU A 106 8.95 11.64 1.41
CA LEU A 106 8.15 10.57 0.83
C LEU A 106 8.39 10.44 -0.69
N VAL A 107 8.96 9.30 -1.09
CA VAL A 107 9.24 8.98 -2.50
C VAL A 107 8.00 8.47 -3.24
N SER A 108 7.16 7.65 -2.60
CA SER A 108 5.95 7.07 -3.21
C SER A 108 4.66 7.35 -2.42
N LYS A 109 3.54 7.42 -3.16
CA LYS A 109 2.19 7.71 -2.66
C LYS A 109 1.62 6.60 -1.76
N GLU A 110 1.85 5.35 -2.13
CA GLU A 110 1.18 4.17 -1.54
C GLU A 110 1.84 3.66 -0.27
N ARG A 111 3.17 3.77 -0.16
CA ARG A 111 3.92 3.26 0.99
C ARG A 111 3.67 4.12 2.23
N GLY A 112 3.84 5.45 2.10
CA GLY A 112 3.90 6.35 3.26
C GLY A 112 5.02 5.95 4.22
N LEU A 113 4.90 6.39 5.47
CA LEU A 113 5.79 6.04 6.57
C LEU A 113 4.98 5.94 7.87
N TRP A 114 5.18 4.86 8.63
CA TRP A 114 4.67 4.76 10.00
C TRP A 114 5.60 5.53 10.94
N LEU A 115 5.02 6.29 11.87
CA LEU A 115 5.72 7.09 12.87
C LEU A 115 5.14 6.76 14.24
N HIS A 116 6.01 6.69 15.24
CA HIS A 116 5.63 6.66 16.64
C HIS A 116 5.81 8.08 17.20
N LEU A 117 4.77 8.63 17.81
CA LEU A 117 4.79 9.93 18.48
C LEU A 117 4.47 9.70 19.96
N ASP A 118 5.46 9.83 20.85
CA ASP A 118 5.22 9.86 22.29
C ASP A 118 4.37 11.11 22.61
N ASP A 119 3.30 10.90 23.38
CA ASP A 119 2.48 11.98 23.92
C ASP A 119 3.20 12.67 25.10
N MET A 120 2.90 13.95 25.34
CA MET A 120 3.55 14.75 26.39
C MET A 120 2.73 14.86 27.67
N ASP A 121 1.40 14.76 27.56
CA ASP A 121 0.48 14.86 28.69
C ASP A 121 0.05 13.46 29.20
N TYR A 122 0.06 12.47 28.30
CA TYR A 122 -0.30 11.09 28.58
C TYR A 122 0.91 10.16 28.39
N MET A 123 1.05 9.11 29.20
CA MET A 123 2.03 8.05 28.95
C MET A 123 1.53 7.11 27.85
N GLN A 124 1.45 7.62 26.62
CA GLN A 124 0.90 6.97 25.44
C GLN A 124 1.83 7.20 24.25
N VAL A 125 1.94 6.21 23.36
CA VAL A 125 2.60 6.37 22.06
C VAL A 125 1.57 6.23 20.94
N TRP A 126 1.51 7.22 20.05
CA TRP A 126 0.62 7.24 18.90
C TRP A 126 1.33 6.68 17.67
N THR A 127 0.85 5.55 17.15
CA THR A 127 1.37 4.92 15.92
C THR A 127 0.58 5.38 14.70
N VAL A 128 1.04 6.48 14.08
CA VAL A 128 0.35 7.17 12.98
C VAL A 128 1.03 6.91 11.63
N ARG A 129 0.29 7.08 10.52
CA ARG A 129 0.84 6.90 9.16
C ARG A 129 0.93 8.22 8.41
N PHE A 130 2.14 8.76 8.29
CA PHE A 130 2.44 9.91 7.45
C PHE A 130 2.43 9.53 5.97
N ARG A 131 1.63 10.22 5.16
CA ARG A 131 1.58 10.02 3.70
C ARG A 131 1.14 11.28 2.97
N PHE A 132 1.07 11.22 1.63
CA PHE A 132 0.52 12.29 0.81
C PHE A 132 -0.54 11.80 -0.18
N TRP A 133 -1.44 12.71 -0.55
CA TRP A 133 -2.26 12.61 -1.75
C TRP A 133 -1.69 13.54 -2.84
N PRO A 134 -1.64 13.12 -4.11
CA PRO A 134 -1.40 14.04 -5.22
C PRO A 134 -2.47 15.14 -5.22
N ASN A 135 -2.07 16.39 -5.43
CA ASN A 135 -2.97 17.51 -5.59
C ASN A 135 -2.42 18.42 -6.69
N GLU A 136 -3.00 18.35 -7.90
CA GLU A 136 -2.47 18.98 -9.11
C GLU A 136 -0.97 18.67 -9.33
N ARG A 137 -0.12 19.70 -9.44
CA ARG A 137 1.36 19.61 -9.54
C ARG A 137 2.05 19.57 -8.16
N SER A 138 1.31 19.24 -7.11
CA SER A 138 1.68 19.38 -5.70
C SER A 138 1.22 18.16 -4.89
N ARG A 139 1.36 18.24 -3.57
CA ARG A 139 1.07 17.18 -2.59
C ARG A 139 0.27 17.77 -1.43
N MET A 140 -0.75 17.06 -0.96
CA MET A 140 -1.40 17.30 0.33
C MET A 140 -0.91 16.23 1.31
N TYR A 141 -0.30 16.65 2.42
CA TYR A 141 0.26 15.74 3.41
C TYR A 141 -0.70 15.49 4.56
N ILE A 142 -0.75 14.26 5.06
CA ILE A 142 -1.66 13.83 6.11
C ILE A 142 -0.98 12.88 7.08
N LEU A 143 -1.45 12.91 8.33
CA LEU A 143 -1.32 11.81 9.28
C LEU A 143 -2.64 11.05 9.25
N ASP A 144 -2.63 9.79 8.80
CA ASP A 144 -3.72 8.83 8.98
C ASP A 144 -3.53 8.05 10.30
N HIS A 145 -4.60 7.47 10.84
CA HIS A 145 -4.64 6.73 12.11
C HIS A 145 -4.41 7.61 13.35
N THR A 146 -4.97 8.83 13.35
CA THR A 146 -4.89 9.79 14.47
C THR A 146 -6.08 9.71 15.43
N SER A 147 -6.91 8.66 15.34
CA SER A 147 -7.92 8.31 16.34
C SER A 147 -7.31 7.40 17.40
N GLU A 148 -7.92 7.33 18.58
CA GLU A 148 -7.48 6.47 19.69
C GLU A 148 -7.13 5.03 19.24
N PRO A 149 -6.06 4.42 19.80
CA PRO A 149 -5.81 3.00 19.63
C PRO A 149 -7.03 2.20 20.11
N LYS A 150 -7.55 1.32 19.25
CA LYS A 150 -8.60 0.39 19.68
C LYS A 150 -7.98 -0.67 20.59
N LEU A 151 -8.48 -0.73 21.82
CA LEU A 151 -8.34 -1.84 22.76
C LEU A 151 -8.97 -3.13 22.19
#